data_AF-A0A1C3KL57-F1
#
_entry.id   AF-A0A1C3KL57-F1
#
_cell.length_a   1.000
_cell.length_b   1.000
_cell.length_c   1.000
_cell.angle_alpha   90.00
_cell.angle_beta   90.00
_cell.angle_gamma   90.00
#
_symmetry.space_group_name_H-M   'P 1'
#
loop_
_entity.id
_entity.type
_entity.pdbx_description
1 polymer ?
#
loop_
_entity_poly.entity_id
_entity_poly.type
_entity_poly.pdbx_seq_one_letter_code
_entity_poly.pdbx_strand_id
1 'polypeptide(L)' 'MSKDEQVDEKAEKEKCENEYNVLLECLDKYDRKWPMCQNELKTFRACYNESEKNNTIEKKDRKR' A
#
# COMPACT_ATOMS: atom_id res chain seq x y z
N MET A 1 1.61 -9.87 29.44
CA MET A 1 0.34 -10.24 28.79
C MET A 1 0.26 -9.47 27.49
N SER A 2 0.19 -10.20 26.37
CA SER A 2 0.01 -9.72 25.00
C SER A 2 -1.29 -8.95 24.87
N LYS A 3 -1.35 -7.89 24.06
CA LYS A 3 -1.77 -7.86 22.64
C LYS A 3 -1.81 -6.36 22.33
N ASP A 4 -1.18 -5.85 21.29
CA ASP A 4 -1.58 -4.60 20.58
C ASP A 4 -0.49 -4.15 19.58
N GLU A 5 0.77 -4.61 19.71
CA GLU A 5 1.88 -4.13 18.85
C GLU A 5 2.10 -4.95 17.56
N GLN A 6 1.18 -5.83 17.17
CA GLN A 6 1.26 -6.62 15.92
C GLN A 6 0.11 -6.34 14.95
N VAL A 7 -0.71 -5.32 15.22
CA VAL A 7 -1.86 -4.99 14.37
C VAL A 7 -1.45 -4.12 13.18
N ASP A 8 -0.36 -3.36 13.28
CA ASP A 8 -0.07 -2.35 12.27
C ASP A 8 0.59 -2.90 10.99
N GLU A 9 1.52 -3.86 11.09
CA GLU A 9 2.21 -4.40 9.88
C GLU A 9 1.25 -5.12 8.90
N LYS A 10 0.12 -5.65 9.40
CA LYS A 10 -0.92 -6.22 8.55
C LYS A 10 -1.94 -5.19 8.06
N ALA A 11 -2.31 -4.22 8.90
CA ALA A 11 -3.20 -3.14 8.51
C ALA A 11 -2.57 -2.24 7.42
N GLU A 12 -1.24 -2.08 7.42
CA GLU A 12 -0.53 -1.34 6.37
C GLU A 12 -0.53 -2.06 5.01
N LYS A 13 -0.57 -3.40 4.99
CA LYS A 13 -0.76 -4.16 3.74
C LYS A 13 -2.17 -4.02 3.18
N GLU A 14 -3.16 -3.85 4.04
CA GLU A 14 -4.57 -3.66 3.64
C GLU A 14 -4.85 -2.23 3.14
N LYS A 15 -4.06 -1.22 3.52
CA LYS A 15 -4.29 0.19 3.13
C LYS A 15 -4.36 0.41 1.63
N CYS A 16 -3.50 -0.26 0.86
CA CYS A 16 -3.44 -0.11 -0.60
C CYS A 16 -4.07 -1.30 -1.33
N GLU A 17 -4.71 -2.24 -0.62
CA GLU A 17 -5.36 -3.41 -1.23
C GLU A 17 -6.51 -2.98 -2.15
N ASN A 18 -7.19 -1.88 -1.79
CA ASN A 18 -8.26 -1.32 -2.60
C ASN A 18 -7.73 -0.81 -3.95
N GLU A 19 -6.67 0.02 -3.94
CA GLU A 19 -6.01 0.47 -5.17
C GLU A 19 -5.41 -0.68 -5.99
N TYR A 20 -4.91 -1.73 -5.32
CA TYR A 20 -4.40 -2.93 -5.98
C TYR A 20 -5.53 -3.68 -6.70
N ASN A 21 -6.69 -3.85 -6.07
CA ASN A 21 -7.86 -4.46 -6.69
C ASN A 21 -8.35 -3.65 -7.90
N VAL A 22 -8.41 -2.31 -7.79
CA VAL A 22 -8.78 -1.44 -8.92
C VAL A 22 -7.80 -1.58 -10.09
N LEU A 23 -6.50 -1.69 -9.80
CA LEU A 23 -5.49 -1.97 -10.82
C LEU A 23 -5.72 -3.34 -11.48
N LEU A 24 -6.05 -4.38 -10.70
CA LEU A 24 -6.37 -5.71 -11.23
C LEU A 24 -7.62 -5.70 -12.10
N GLU A 25 -8.69 -4.99 -11.71
CA GLU A 25 -9.90 -4.84 -12.53
C GLU A 25 -9.60 -4.15 -13.86
N CYS A 26 -8.75 -3.11 -13.85
CA CYS A 26 -8.32 -2.46 -15.07
C CYS A 26 -7.52 -3.43 -15.97
N LEU A 27 -6.58 -4.20 -15.38
CA LEU A 27 -5.81 -5.18 -16.13
C LEU A 27 -6.71 -6.27 -16.70
N ASP A 28 -7.69 -6.77 -15.95
CA ASP A 28 -8.65 -7.76 -16.44
C ASP A 28 -9.44 -7.21 -17.64
N LYS A 29 -9.93 -5.97 -17.53
CA LYS A 29 -10.68 -5.28 -18.60
C LYS A 29 -9.88 -5.05 -19.88
N TYR A 30 -8.57 -4.79 -19.76
CA TYR A 30 -7.71 -4.46 -20.91
C TYR A 30 -6.77 -5.61 -21.32
N ASP A 31 -7.00 -6.84 -20.86
CA ASP A 31 -6.16 -8.00 -21.17
C ASP A 31 -4.68 -7.78 -20.76
N ARG A 32 -4.50 -7.33 -19.51
CA ARG A 32 -3.23 -7.01 -18.86
C ARG A 32 -2.39 -5.94 -19.58
N LYS A 33 -3.03 -5.05 -20.34
CA LYS A 33 -2.37 -3.88 -20.95
C LYS A 33 -2.09 -2.80 -19.90
N TRP A 34 -0.95 -2.92 -19.25
CA TRP A 34 -0.37 -1.92 -18.35
C TRP A 34 -0.35 -0.46 -18.86
N PRO A 35 -0.19 -0.17 -20.16
CA PRO A 35 -0.26 1.21 -20.66
C PRO A 35 -1.64 1.86 -20.51
N MET A 36 -2.72 1.06 -20.52
CA MET A 36 -4.08 1.57 -20.33
C MET A 36 -4.39 1.85 -18.86
N CYS A 37 -3.74 1.13 -17.94
CA CYS A 37 -3.94 1.21 -16.50
C CYS A 37 -2.88 2.07 -15.77
N GLN A 38 -2.25 3.01 -16.49
CA GLN A 38 -1.19 3.86 -15.93
C GLN A 38 -1.70 4.75 -14.78
N ASN A 39 -2.98 5.09 -14.79
CA ASN A 39 -3.57 5.94 -13.77
C ASN A 39 -3.71 5.17 -12.45
N GLU A 40 -4.28 3.97 -12.52
CA GLU A 40 -4.45 3.05 -11.38
C GLU A 40 -3.09 2.62 -10.83
N LEU A 41 -2.12 2.38 -11.71
CA LEU A 41 -0.75 2.04 -11.35
C LEU A 41 -0.08 3.19 -10.56
N LYS A 42 -0.28 4.44 -10.97
CA LYS A 42 0.25 5.61 -10.25
C LYS A 42 -0.38 5.74 -8.87
N THR A 43 -1.69 5.54 -8.75
CA THR A 43 -2.40 5.60 -7.47
C THR A 43 -1.92 4.51 -6.51
N PHE A 44 -1.85 3.26 -6.99
CA PHE A 44 -1.29 2.15 -6.21
C PHE A 44 0.14 2.43 -5.75
N ARG A 45 0.99 2.94 -6.65
CA ARG A 45 2.39 3.26 -6.33
C ARG A 45 2.53 4.46 -5.38
N ALA A 46 1.60 5.42 -5.43
CA ALA A 46 1.56 6.53 -4.48
C ALA A 46 1.21 6.03 -3.08
N CYS A 47 0.17 5.20 -2.95
CA CYS A 47 -0.19 4.57 -1.68
C CYS A 47 0.96 3.73 -1.11
N TYR A 48 1.59 2.89 -1.95
CA TYR A 48 2.70 2.04 -1.54
C TYR A 48 3.96 2.83 -1.11
N ASN A 49 4.28 3.95 -1.77
CA ASN A 49 5.40 4.81 -1.36
C ASN A 49 5.10 5.61 -0.09
N GLU A 50 3.84 5.88 0.22
CA GLU A 50 3.43 6.60 1.42
C GLU A 50 3.55 5.71 2.67
N SER A 51 3.26 4.41 2.55
CA SER A 51 3.50 3.42 3.61
C SER A 51 4.99 3.23 3.91
N GLU A 52 5.88 3.23 2.91
CA GLU A 52 7.33 3.14 3.16
C GLU A 52 7.89 4.35 3.96
N LYS A 53 7.32 5.54 3.78
CA LYS A 53 7.74 6.74 4.53
C LYS A 53 7.30 6.70 5.99
N ASN A 54 6.11 6.20 6.29
CA ASN A 54 5.61 6.08 7.66
C ASN A 54 6.42 5.08 8.48
N ASN A 55 6.84 3.97 7.86
CA ASN A 55 7.69 2.96 8.50
C ASN A 55 9.09 3.49 8.89
N THR A 56 9.54 4.61 8.30
CA THR A 56 10.83 5.23 8.61
C THR A 56 10.74 6.24 9.77
N ILE A 57 9.56 6.83 10.03
CA ILE A 57 9.37 7.86 11.07
C ILE A 57 9.33 7.22 12.47
N GLU A 58 8.75 6.04 12.61
CA GLU A 58 8.65 5.34 13.91
C GLU A 58 10.01 4.95 14.52
N LYS A 59 11.08 4.87 13.71
CA LYS A 59 12.41 4.52 14.24
C LYS A 59 13.13 5.66 14.95
N LYS A 60 12.59 6.88 14.97
CA LYS A 60 13.25 8.05 15.60
C LYS A 60 12.74 8.47 16.97
N ASP A 61 11.61 7.95 17.46
CA ASP A 61 11.05 8.40 18.74
C ASP A 61 11.41 7.51 19.94
N ARG A 62 12.09 6.36 19.73
CA ARG A 62 12.52 5.46 20.81
C ARG A 62 13.88 5.84 21.42
N LYS A 63 14.15 7.13 21.63
CA LYS A 63 15.33 7.61 22.37
C LYS A 63 15.08 8.96 23.04
N ARG A 64 14.15 9.00 23.99
CA ARG A 64 14.13 10.04 25.02
C ARG A 64 13.84 9.42 26.39
#